data_AF-A0A5E4R3W6-F1
#
_entry.id   AF-A0A5E4R3W6-F1
#
_cell.length_a   1.000
_cell.length_b   1.000
_cell.length_c   1.000
_cell.angle_alpha   90.00
_cell.angle_beta   90.00
_cell.angle_gamma   90.00
#
_symmetry.space_group_name_H-M   'P 1'
#
loop_
_entity.id
_entity.type
_entity.pdbx_description
1 polymer ?
#
loop_
_entity_poly.entity_id
_entity_poly.type
_entity_poly.pdbx_seq_one_letter_code
_entity_poly.pdbx_strand_id
1 'polypeptide(L)'
;MKVISGLLLVAASFAAGEIVQCPPEQFTNSEMVKFLPHEYCDRFYKCSLGVPIVLQCPKDLYFNIELSVCDWKRAVDCTGRKVNIDILDIEDHDNSTPATDENELTTPYERETDVTDSTDEIEFLDNGCPVNPEIHWLVPNEGNCSLFYSCVWGDLVELKCPDYLHFNRIEQVCDYPERAGCFRTFEKLQQLQITMRK
;
A
#
# COMPACT_ATOMS: atom_id res chain seq x y z
N MET A 1 25.45 62.21 1.17
CA MET A 1 26.16 60.91 1.06
C MET A 1 25.17 59.81 1.41
N LYS A 2 25.25 58.69 0.67
CA LYS A 2 24.17 57.74 0.39
C LYS A 2 23.82 56.86 1.59
N VAL A 3 22.53 56.75 1.92
CA VAL A 3 21.98 55.67 2.75
C VAL A 3 21.78 54.45 1.86
N ILE A 4 22.60 53.42 2.05
CA ILE A 4 22.49 52.15 1.33
C ILE A 4 21.63 51.23 2.21
N SER A 5 20.32 51.21 1.95
CA SER A 5 19.40 50.24 2.53
C SER A 5 19.70 48.88 1.91
N GLY A 6 20.46 48.04 2.61
CA GLY A 6 20.77 46.68 2.20
C GLY A 6 19.55 45.80 2.41
N LEU A 7 18.78 45.58 1.34
CA LEU A 7 17.76 44.53 1.31
C LEU A 7 18.50 43.18 1.25
N LEU A 8 18.66 42.51 2.39
CA LEU A 8 19.11 41.12 2.43
C LEU A 8 18.01 40.24 1.82
N LEU A 9 18.16 39.91 0.53
CA LEU A 9 17.45 38.79 -0.08
C LEU A 9 18.07 37.51 0.49
N VAL A 10 17.45 36.97 1.53
CA VAL A 10 17.71 35.60 1.95
C VAL A 10 17.10 34.71 0.86
N ALA A 11 17.93 34.29 -0.10
CA ALA A 11 17.55 33.21 -1.00
C ALA A 11 17.48 31.93 -0.16
N ALA A 12 16.27 31.53 0.22
CA ALA A 12 16.03 30.21 0.79
C ALA A 12 16.35 29.18 -0.30
N SER A 13 17.53 28.57 -0.22
CA SER A 13 17.88 27.39 -0.99
C SER A 13 17.04 26.23 -0.47
N PHE A 14 15.89 25.99 -1.09
CA PHE A 14 15.12 24.79 -0.86
C PHE A 14 15.93 23.62 -1.40
N ALA A 15 16.41 22.76 -0.51
CA ALA A 15 16.86 21.43 -0.91
C ALA A 15 15.67 20.76 -1.60
N ALA A 16 15.81 20.46 -2.88
CA ALA A 16 14.77 19.85 -3.69
C ALA A 16 14.61 18.38 -3.27
N GLY A 17 13.86 18.14 -2.19
CA GLY A 17 13.15 16.89 -2.02
C GLY A 17 12.03 16.86 -3.05
N GLU A 18 11.95 15.78 -3.83
CA GLU A 18 10.91 15.60 -4.83
C GLU A 18 9.56 15.45 -4.12
N ILE A 19 8.75 16.50 -4.17
CA ILE A 19 7.41 16.52 -3.58
C ILE A 19 6.47 15.70 -4.46
N VAL A 20 5.88 14.63 -3.89
CA VAL A 20 4.89 13.79 -4.60
C VAL A 20 3.60 14.60 -4.75
N GLN A 21 3.29 15.02 -5.98
CA GLN A 21 2.11 15.82 -6.30
C GLN A 21 1.10 15.01 -7.10
N CYS A 22 -0.13 14.91 -6.57
CA CYS A 22 -1.24 14.31 -7.28
C CYS A 22 -1.91 15.31 -8.24
N PRO A 23 -2.39 14.85 -9.42
CA PRO A 23 -3.05 15.74 -10.37
C PRO A 23 -4.34 16.36 -9.79
N PRO A 24 -4.60 17.66 -10.01
CA PRO A 24 -5.86 18.29 -9.61
C PRO A 24 -7.05 17.87 -10.47
N GLU A 25 -6.83 17.20 -11.61
CA GLU A 25 -7.90 16.80 -12.54
C GLU A 25 -8.78 15.66 -12.02
N GLN A 26 -8.38 14.96 -10.95
CA GLN A 26 -9.20 13.90 -10.35
C GLN A 26 -10.50 14.39 -9.69
N PHE A 27 -10.66 15.71 -9.48
CA PHE A 27 -11.88 16.28 -8.91
C PHE A 27 -13.05 16.35 -9.91
N THR A 28 -12.78 16.31 -11.22
CA THR A 28 -13.82 16.47 -12.26
C THR A 28 -14.18 15.17 -12.95
N ASN A 29 -13.34 14.13 -12.86
CA ASN A 29 -13.64 12.80 -13.36
C ASN A 29 -13.11 11.72 -12.41
N SER A 30 -14.03 11.09 -11.68
CA SER A 30 -13.74 10.04 -10.69
C SER A 30 -13.21 8.73 -11.30
N GLU A 31 -13.23 8.57 -12.63
CA GLU A 31 -12.75 7.35 -13.30
C GLU A 31 -11.23 7.36 -13.55
N MET A 32 -10.54 8.50 -13.40
CA MET A 32 -9.10 8.59 -13.68
C MET A 32 -8.28 8.40 -12.39
N VAL A 33 -7.99 7.16 -12.06
CA VAL A 33 -7.08 6.81 -10.95
C VAL A 33 -5.63 6.94 -11.41
N LYS A 34 -4.87 7.88 -10.84
CA LYS A 34 -3.43 8.04 -11.11
C LYS A 34 -2.62 7.30 -10.05
N PHE A 35 -1.66 6.50 -10.51
CA PHE A 35 -0.64 5.88 -9.67
C PHE A 35 0.72 6.55 -9.91
N LEU A 36 1.50 6.73 -8.85
CA LEU A 36 2.83 7.35 -8.87
C LEU A 36 3.86 6.45 -8.15
N PRO A 37 5.13 6.48 -8.54
CA PRO A 37 6.18 5.70 -7.88
C PRO A 37 6.42 6.17 -6.43
N HIS A 38 6.70 5.22 -5.54
CA HIS A 38 7.22 5.49 -4.19
C HIS A 38 8.74 5.39 -4.14
N GLU A 39 9.38 5.95 -3.12
CA GLU A 39 10.81 5.75 -2.85
C GLU A 39 11.18 4.29 -2.56
N TYR A 40 10.21 3.44 -2.23
CA TYR A 40 10.40 2.01 -1.98
C TYR A 40 9.77 1.23 -3.14
N CYS A 41 10.47 0.22 -3.64
CA CYS A 41 10.11 -0.47 -4.87
C CYS A 41 8.81 -1.27 -4.80
N ASP A 42 8.54 -1.77 -3.60
CA ASP A 42 7.37 -2.52 -3.19
C ASP A 42 6.20 -1.61 -2.78
N ARG A 43 6.34 -0.28 -2.96
CA ARG A 43 5.31 0.71 -2.66
C ARG A 43 5.00 1.60 -3.86
N PHE A 44 3.82 2.20 -3.84
CA PHE A 44 3.37 3.19 -4.82
C PHE A 44 2.35 4.13 -4.18
N TYR A 45 2.11 5.28 -4.80
CA TYR A 45 1.02 6.16 -4.39
C TYR A 45 -0.19 5.97 -5.29
N LYS A 46 -1.38 5.88 -4.69
CA LYS A 46 -2.66 6.10 -5.36
C LYS A 46 -3.12 7.51 -5.05
N CYS A 47 -3.34 8.31 -6.08
CA CYS A 47 -3.92 9.63 -5.91
C CYS A 47 -5.43 9.54 -5.72
N SER A 48 -5.92 10.13 -4.64
CA SER A 48 -7.34 10.26 -4.32
C SER A 48 -7.63 11.71 -3.95
N LEU A 49 -8.47 12.39 -4.73
CA LEU A 49 -8.84 13.80 -4.49
C LEU A 49 -7.61 14.72 -4.28
N GLY A 50 -6.57 14.55 -5.10
CA GLY A 50 -5.34 15.34 -5.00
C GLY A 50 -4.41 14.97 -3.84
N VAL A 51 -4.75 13.94 -3.05
CA VAL A 51 -3.92 13.44 -1.94
C VAL A 51 -3.22 12.14 -2.35
N PRO A 52 -1.89 12.04 -2.20
CA PRO A 52 -1.16 10.80 -2.43
C PRO A 52 -1.32 9.85 -1.24
N ILE A 53 -1.92 8.68 -1.47
CA ILE A 53 -2.06 7.62 -0.46
C ILE A 53 -1.03 6.54 -0.76
N VAL A 54 -0.16 6.21 0.20
CA VAL A 54 0.84 5.14 0.05
C VAL A 54 0.14 3.78 0.08
N LEU A 55 0.45 2.93 -0.89
CA LEU A 55 0.03 1.55 -0.97
C LEU A 55 1.25 0.64 -1.09
N GLN A 56 1.14 -0.54 -0.50
CA GLN A 56 2.14 -1.60 -0.55
C GLN A 56 1.68 -2.65 -1.57
N CYS A 57 2.59 -3.12 -2.42
CA CYS A 57 2.34 -4.25 -3.29
C CYS A 57 2.13 -5.54 -2.49
N PRO A 58 1.39 -6.52 -3.02
CA PRO A 58 1.36 -7.85 -2.45
C PRO A 58 2.77 -8.40 -2.25
N LYS A 59 2.91 -9.34 -1.31
CA LYS A 59 4.20 -9.89 -0.92
C LYS A 59 5.00 -10.31 -2.15
N ASP A 60 6.28 -9.95 -2.16
CA ASP A 60 7.25 -10.29 -3.21
C ASP A 60 6.98 -9.70 -4.61
N LEU A 61 6.14 -8.66 -4.72
CA LEU A 61 5.94 -7.90 -5.94
C LEU A 61 6.47 -6.46 -5.83
N TYR A 62 6.92 -5.90 -6.95
CA TYR A 62 7.34 -4.51 -7.06
C TYR A 62 6.41 -3.71 -7.98
N PHE A 63 6.27 -2.42 -7.70
CA PHE A 63 5.46 -1.56 -8.53
C PHE A 63 6.16 -1.29 -9.86
N ASN A 64 5.54 -1.74 -10.96
CA ASN A 64 5.92 -1.45 -12.32
C ASN A 64 5.34 -0.08 -12.73
N ILE A 65 6.22 0.91 -12.88
CA ILE A 65 5.83 2.29 -13.19
C ILE A 65 5.20 2.40 -14.58
N GLU A 66 5.71 1.65 -15.56
CA GLU A 66 5.24 1.70 -16.95
C GLU A 66 3.83 1.12 -17.07
N LEU A 67 3.58 -0.01 -16.41
CA LEU A 67 2.29 -0.69 -16.44
C LEU A 67 1.31 -0.19 -15.36
N SER A 68 1.79 0.59 -14.39
CA SER A 68 1.03 1.06 -13.23
C SER A 68 0.36 -0.09 -12.44
N VAL A 69 1.06 -1.21 -12.29
CA VAL A 69 0.62 -2.40 -11.54
C VAL A 69 1.77 -2.98 -10.71
N CYS A 70 1.45 -3.77 -9.69
CA CYS A 70 2.44 -4.60 -9.02
C CYS A 70 2.78 -5.81 -9.90
N ASP A 71 4.07 -6.04 -10.15
CA ASP A 71 4.60 -7.08 -11.03
C ASP A 71 5.78 -7.79 -10.35
N TRP A 72 6.24 -8.89 -10.93
CA TRP A 72 7.31 -9.71 -10.37
C TRP A 72 8.62 -8.94 -10.28
N LYS A 73 9.39 -9.12 -9.18
CA LYS A 73 10.69 -8.43 -8.95
C LYS A 73 11.62 -8.45 -10.18
N ARG A 74 11.66 -9.59 -10.90
CA ARG A 74 12.47 -9.78 -12.13
C ARG A 74 12.00 -9.00 -13.37
N ALA A 75 10.78 -8.50 -13.37
CA ALA A 75 10.13 -7.79 -14.48
C ALA A 75 10.05 -6.27 -14.26
N VAL A 76 10.53 -5.78 -13.10
CA VAL A 76 10.44 -4.37 -12.70
C VAL A 76 11.84 -3.77 -12.62
N ASP A 77 12.02 -2.61 -13.27
CA ASP A 77 13.20 -1.78 -13.02
C ASP A 77 13.01 -1.02 -11.70
N CYS A 78 13.89 -1.35 -10.75
CA CYS A 78 13.90 -0.78 -9.41
C CYS A 78 14.96 0.31 -9.24
N THR A 79 15.71 0.65 -10.30
CA THR A 79 16.82 1.61 -10.23
C THR A 79 16.34 2.95 -9.68
N GLY A 80 17.03 3.46 -8.65
CA GLY A 80 16.67 4.73 -8.00
C GLY A 80 15.60 4.63 -6.91
N ARG A 81 15.04 3.44 -6.65
CA ARG A 81 14.16 3.17 -5.50
C ARG A 81 14.86 2.25 -4.49
N LYS A 82 14.49 2.38 -3.22
CA LYS A 82 14.94 1.52 -2.12
C LYS A 82 14.24 0.17 -2.21
N VAL A 83 14.98 -0.89 -1.94
CA VAL A 83 14.43 -2.24 -1.77
C VAL A 83 14.48 -2.56 -0.29
N ASN A 84 13.35 -2.99 0.29
CA ASN A 84 13.37 -3.58 1.61
C ASN A 84 13.86 -5.03 1.47
N ILE A 85 15.13 -5.26 1.82
CA ILE A 85 15.70 -6.62 1.82
C ILE A 85 15.31 -7.24 3.17
N ASP A 86 14.17 -7.92 3.20
CA ASP A 86 13.93 -8.90 4.24
C ASP A 86 14.99 -9.99 4.06
N ILE A 87 15.80 -10.23 5.09
CA ILE A 87 17.02 -11.09 5.08
C ILE A 87 16.71 -12.60 4.82
N LEU A 88 15.55 -12.94 4.25
CA LEU A 88 15.10 -14.33 4.05
C LEU A 88 15.27 -14.88 2.64
N ASP A 89 15.66 -14.08 1.64
CA ASP A 89 15.86 -14.55 0.26
C ASP A 89 17.36 -14.77 -0.10
N ILE A 90 18.13 -15.42 0.80
CA ILE A 90 19.43 -16.00 0.40
C ILE A 90 19.20 -17.45 0.01
N GLU A 91 18.73 -17.67 -1.22
CA GLU A 91 19.04 -18.90 -1.95
C GLU A 91 19.50 -18.52 -3.36
N ASP A 92 20.81 -18.76 -3.60
CA ASP A 92 21.52 -19.03 -4.86
C ASP A 92 21.09 -18.25 -6.13
N HIS A 93 21.94 -17.50 -6.81
CA HIS A 93 23.27 -17.88 -7.30
C HIS A 93 23.88 -16.64 -7.98
N ASP A 94 24.99 -16.09 -7.48
CA ASP A 94 26.26 -16.02 -8.23
C ASP A 94 27.35 -15.25 -7.46
N ASN A 95 28.53 -15.83 -7.53
CA ASN A 95 29.73 -15.62 -6.73
C ASN A 95 30.76 -14.84 -7.55
N SER A 96 31.17 -13.66 -7.07
CA SER A 96 32.45 -12.96 -7.35
C SER A 96 32.42 -11.67 -6.52
N THR A 97 33.30 -11.33 -5.58
CA THR A 97 34.73 -11.59 -5.39
C THR A 97 35.12 -11.13 -3.95
N PRO A 98 36.35 -11.34 -3.44
CA PRO A 98 36.64 -11.50 -2.02
C PRO A 98 36.90 -10.21 -1.24
N ALA A 99 36.51 -10.30 0.04
CA ALA A 99 37.05 -9.70 1.26
C ALA A 99 38.07 -8.55 1.16
N THR A 100 37.74 -7.45 1.84
CA THR A 100 38.68 -6.85 2.81
C THR A 100 37.95 -6.58 4.13
N ASP A 101 38.44 -7.31 5.12
CA ASP A 101 38.18 -7.26 6.55
C ASP A 101 38.84 -6.01 7.14
N GLU A 102 38.06 -5.16 7.84
CA GLU A 102 38.60 -4.54 9.04
C GLU A 102 37.51 -4.07 10.02
N ASN A 103 37.39 -4.88 11.06
CA ASN A 103 37.40 -4.47 12.46
C ASN A 103 36.06 -4.22 13.16
N GLU A 104 35.52 -5.33 13.66
CA GLU A 104 34.69 -5.45 14.84
C GLU A 104 35.29 -4.68 16.04
N LEU A 105 34.53 -3.71 16.57
CA LEU A 105 34.77 -3.21 17.92
C LEU A 105 33.50 -3.35 18.75
N THR A 106 33.50 -4.41 19.55
CA THR A 106 32.55 -4.71 20.62
C THR A 106 32.55 -3.61 21.69
N THR A 107 31.36 -3.18 22.12
CA THR A 107 31.11 -2.78 23.51
C THR A 107 29.78 -3.37 23.98
N PRO A 108 29.76 -4.12 25.09
CA PRO A 108 28.54 -4.59 25.73
C PRO A 108 28.18 -3.69 26.92
N TYR A 109 26.96 -3.15 26.97
CA TYR A 109 26.24 -2.89 28.23
C TYR A 109 24.74 -2.55 28.07
N GLU A 110 23.91 -3.53 28.43
CA GLU A 110 22.65 -3.53 29.21
C GLU A 110 21.51 -2.48 29.00
N ARG A 111 20.36 -3.00 28.53
CA ARG A 111 18.98 -3.01 29.13
C ARG A 111 18.59 -1.89 30.13
N GLU A 112 17.38 -1.33 30.22
CA GLU A 112 16.00 -1.57 29.78
C GLU A 112 15.28 -0.21 29.81
N THR A 113 14.40 0.09 28.87
CA THR A 113 13.15 0.83 29.19
C THR A 113 12.05 0.37 28.24
N ASP A 114 11.19 -0.51 28.75
CA ASP A 114 9.73 -0.46 28.62
C ASP A 114 9.19 0.07 27.28
N VAL A 115 9.20 -0.79 26.27
CA VAL A 115 8.26 -0.64 25.16
C VAL A 115 7.10 -1.53 25.51
N THR A 116 6.03 -0.91 26.03
CA THR A 116 4.73 -1.53 26.14
C THR A 116 4.40 -2.20 24.82
N ASP A 117 4.23 -3.51 24.89
CA ASP A 117 3.67 -4.41 23.90
C ASP A 117 2.28 -3.87 23.46
N SER A 118 2.26 -2.89 22.58
CA SER A 118 1.07 -2.55 21.80
C SER A 118 1.06 -3.51 20.63
N THR A 119 0.35 -4.61 20.81
CA THR A 119 -0.32 -5.23 19.67
C THR A 119 -1.18 -4.12 19.06
N ASP A 120 -0.75 -3.58 17.92
CA ASP A 120 -1.50 -2.57 17.15
C ASP A 120 -2.77 -3.24 16.61
N GLU A 121 -3.77 -3.40 17.46
CA GLU A 121 -5.10 -3.84 17.07
C GLU A 121 -5.71 -2.72 16.23
N ILE A 122 -5.85 -2.97 14.93
CA ILE A 122 -6.55 -2.06 14.02
C ILE A 122 -8.01 -2.00 14.48
N GLU A 123 -8.44 -0.85 14.98
CA GLU A 123 -9.84 -0.60 15.33
C GLU A 123 -10.68 -0.42 14.05
N PHE A 124 -11.83 -1.08 13.98
CA PHE A 124 -12.76 -1.01 12.85
C PHE A 124 -14.11 -0.39 13.27
N LEU A 125 -14.68 0.42 12.37
CA LEU A 125 -16.04 0.91 12.42
C LEU A 125 -17.04 -0.23 12.08
N ASP A 126 -18.31 -0.03 12.42
CA ASP A 126 -19.39 -1.02 12.15
C ASP A 126 -19.53 -1.38 10.65
N ASN A 127 -19.17 -0.44 9.76
CA ASN A 127 -19.19 -0.65 8.31
C ASN A 127 -17.96 -1.42 7.78
N GLY A 128 -17.05 -1.83 8.67
CA GLY A 128 -15.84 -2.59 8.32
C GLY A 128 -14.65 -1.74 7.87
N CYS A 129 -14.75 -0.41 7.91
CA CYS A 129 -13.60 0.48 7.67
C CYS A 129 -12.74 0.65 8.91
N PRO A 130 -11.40 0.80 8.77
CA PRO A 130 -10.55 1.14 9.91
C PRO A 130 -10.88 2.56 10.42
N VAL A 131 -10.74 2.75 11.72
CA VAL A 131 -10.85 4.08 12.36
C VAL A 131 -9.74 5.00 11.88
N ASN A 132 -8.52 4.46 11.68
CA ASN A 132 -7.40 5.21 11.10
C ASN A 132 -7.56 5.34 9.57
N PRO A 133 -7.77 6.56 9.03
CA PRO A 133 -7.98 6.78 7.60
C PRO A 133 -6.71 6.60 6.75
N GLU A 134 -5.52 6.49 7.35
CA GLU A 134 -4.28 6.20 6.64
C GLU A 134 -4.16 4.71 6.25
N ILE A 135 -4.95 3.84 6.88
CA ILE A 135 -4.99 2.42 6.55
C ILE A 135 -5.86 2.22 5.31
N HIS A 136 -5.21 1.85 4.20
CA HIS A 136 -5.96 1.41 3.03
C HIS A 136 -6.55 0.03 3.27
N TRP A 137 -7.88 -0.04 3.26
CA TRP A 137 -8.63 -1.26 3.49
C TRP A 137 -9.82 -1.34 2.55
N LEU A 138 -10.06 -2.53 2.01
CA LEU A 138 -11.14 -2.84 1.09
C LEU A 138 -12.15 -3.77 1.75
N VAL A 139 -13.42 -3.42 1.62
CA VAL A 139 -14.55 -4.13 2.26
C VAL A 139 -15.38 -4.82 1.17
N PRO A 140 -15.78 -6.09 1.34
CA PRO A 140 -16.61 -6.78 0.35
C PRO A 140 -18.01 -6.14 0.26
N ASN A 141 -18.60 -6.16 -0.94
CA ASN A 141 -20.01 -5.87 -1.09
C ASN A 141 -20.85 -7.11 -0.69
N GLU A 142 -21.89 -6.90 0.11
CA GLU A 142 -22.69 -7.98 0.68
C GLU A 142 -23.60 -8.70 -0.34
N GLY A 143 -23.95 -8.04 -1.43
CA GLY A 143 -24.92 -8.54 -2.42
C GLY A 143 -24.31 -8.88 -3.78
N ASN A 144 -23.12 -8.36 -4.09
CA ASN A 144 -22.50 -8.49 -5.41
C ASN A 144 -21.00 -8.73 -5.31
N CYS A 145 -20.57 -9.94 -5.63
CA CYS A 145 -19.16 -10.34 -5.60
C CYS A 145 -18.25 -9.52 -6.53
N SER A 146 -18.80 -8.91 -7.59
CA SER A 146 -18.03 -8.06 -8.50
C SER A 146 -17.92 -6.61 -8.00
N LEU A 147 -18.51 -6.30 -6.84
CA LEU A 147 -18.40 -5.00 -6.18
C LEU A 147 -17.64 -5.14 -4.86
N PHE A 148 -16.96 -4.06 -4.48
CA PHE A 148 -16.30 -3.90 -3.19
C PHE A 148 -16.29 -2.41 -2.83
N TYR A 149 -15.88 -2.09 -1.62
CA TYR A 149 -15.78 -0.72 -1.15
C TYR A 149 -14.33 -0.39 -0.79
N SER A 150 -13.91 0.83 -1.12
CA SER A 150 -12.69 1.44 -0.55
C SER A 150 -13.10 2.38 0.57
N CYS A 151 -12.41 2.31 1.71
CA CYS A 151 -12.61 3.27 2.78
C CYS A 151 -11.95 4.61 2.43
N VAL A 152 -12.72 5.69 2.51
CA VAL A 152 -12.26 7.07 2.32
C VAL A 152 -12.77 7.89 3.50
N TRP A 153 -11.87 8.26 4.42
CA TRP A 153 -12.23 8.95 5.67
C TRP A 153 -13.29 8.21 6.52
N GLY A 154 -13.25 6.89 6.51
CA GLY A 154 -14.21 6.03 7.24
C GLY A 154 -15.49 5.71 6.47
N ASP A 155 -15.75 6.39 5.35
CA ASP A 155 -16.91 6.13 4.49
C ASP A 155 -16.61 5.09 3.41
N LEU A 156 -17.63 4.28 3.06
CA LEU A 156 -17.54 3.27 2.02
C LEU A 156 -17.78 3.90 0.63
N VAL A 157 -16.78 3.80 -0.25
CA VAL A 157 -16.90 4.19 -1.66
C VAL A 157 -16.93 2.94 -2.53
N GLU A 158 -18.04 2.72 -3.24
CA GLU A 158 -18.25 1.52 -4.07
C GLU A 158 -17.36 1.52 -5.31
N LEU A 159 -16.75 0.38 -5.60
CA LEU A 159 -15.90 0.12 -6.75
C LEU A 159 -16.29 -1.21 -7.38
N LYS A 160 -16.08 -1.33 -8.69
CA LYS A 160 -16.33 -2.55 -9.46
C LYS A 160 -15.00 -3.21 -9.81
N CYS A 161 -14.93 -4.53 -9.63
CA CYS A 161 -13.84 -5.32 -10.18
C CYS A 161 -13.84 -5.27 -11.71
N PRO A 162 -12.68 -5.47 -12.36
CA PRO A 162 -12.63 -5.77 -13.79
C PRO A 162 -13.58 -6.92 -14.15
N ASP A 163 -14.06 -6.93 -15.39
CA ASP A 163 -15.12 -7.85 -15.79
C ASP A 163 -14.77 -9.32 -15.49
N TYR A 164 -15.77 -10.05 -15.01
CA TYR A 164 -15.70 -11.47 -14.60
C TYR A 164 -14.86 -11.78 -13.35
N LEU A 165 -14.24 -10.79 -12.71
CA LEU A 165 -13.54 -10.98 -11.43
C LEU A 165 -14.45 -10.72 -10.23
N HIS A 166 -14.11 -11.34 -9.10
CA HIS A 166 -14.75 -11.17 -7.80
C HIS A 166 -13.76 -10.60 -6.79
N PHE A 167 -14.24 -9.79 -5.85
CA PHE A 167 -13.39 -9.28 -4.79
C PHE A 167 -13.01 -10.39 -3.80
N ASN A 168 -11.71 -10.59 -3.60
CA ASN A 168 -11.13 -11.45 -2.59
C ASN A 168 -10.80 -10.64 -1.34
N ARG A 169 -11.59 -10.80 -0.27
CA ARG A 169 -11.40 -10.06 0.99
C ARG A 169 -10.08 -10.39 1.68
N ILE A 170 -9.60 -11.63 1.55
CA ILE A 170 -8.39 -12.08 2.26
C ILE A 170 -7.16 -11.45 1.61
N GLU A 171 -7.09 -11.49 0.28
CA GLU A 171 -5.96 -10.96 -0.50
C GLU A 171 -6.10 -9.46 -0.83
N GLN A 172 -7.23 -8.83 -0.46
CA GLN A 172 -7.52 -7.41 -0.72
C GLN A 172 -7.39 -7.02 -2.21
N VAL A 173 -7.84 -7.89 -3.11
CA VAL A 173 -7.71 -7.71 -4.57
C VAL A 173 -8.88 -8.33 -5.33
N CYS A 174 -9.11 -7.91 -6.57
CA CYS A 174 -10.00 -8.62 -7.49
C CYS A 174 -9.32 -9.88 -8.02
N ASP A 175 -9.98 -11.02 -7.87
CA ASP A 175 -9.46 -12.34 -8.18
C ASP A 175 -10.51 -13.16 -8.97
N TYR A 176 -10.10 -14.31 -9.49
CA TYR A 176 -11.00 -15.27 -10.10
C TYR A 176 -12.08 -15.73 -9.10
N PRO A 177 -13.34 -15.88 -9.52
CA PRO A 177 -14.46 -16.26 -8.66
C PRO A 177 -14.19 -17.42 -7.70
N GLU A 178 -13.53 -18.47 -8.19
CA GLU A 178 -13.20 -19.69 -7.44
C GLU A 178 -12.17 -19.47 -6.32
N ARG A 179 -11.31 -18.46 -6.45
CA ARG A 179 -10.31 -18.10 -5.43
C ARG A 179 -10.78 -16.99 -4.50
N ALA A 180 -11.65 -16.12 -4.99
CA ALA A 180 -12.17 -14.98 -4.23
C ALA A 180 -12.98 -15.40 -3.00
N GLY A 181 -13.48 -16.64 -2.96
CA GLY A 181 -14.24 -17.15 -1.81
C GLY A 181 -15.52 -16.36 -1.53
N CYS A 182 -16.04 -15.65 -2.54
CA CYS A 182 -17.29 -14.91 -2.41
C CYS A 182 -18.48 -15.87 -2.48
N PHE A 183 -18.85 -16.41 -1.32
CA PHE A 183 -20.06 -17.20 -1.16
C PHE A 183 -21.23 -16.23 -1.01
N ARG A 184 -22.05 -16.10 -2.07
CA ARG A 184 -23.30 -15.35 -1.97
C ARG A 184 -24.07 -15.92 -0.78
N THR A 185 -24.59 -15.04 0.08
CA THR A 185 -25.37 -15.35 1.29
C THR A 185 -26.51 -16.36 1.07
N PHE A 186 -26.89 -16.63 -0.18
CA PHE A 186 -27.77 -17.71 -0.59
C PHE A 186 -27.30 -19.13 -0.18
N GLU A 187 -26.00 -19.42 -0.09
CA GLU A 187 -25.52 -20.75 0.32
C GLU A 187 -25.50 -20.93 1.85
N LYS A 188 -25.26 -19.86 2.61
CA LYS A 188 -25.43 -19.85 4.08
C LYS A 188 -26.88 -20.14 4.47
N LEU A 189 -27.85 -19.66 3.68
CA LEU A 189 -29.27 -19.96 3.88
C LEU A 189 -29.62 -21.39 3.47
N GLN A 190 -29.02 -21.97 2.43
CA GLN A 190 -29.24 -23.37 2.09
C GLN A 190 -28.70 -24.32 3.18
N GLN A 191 -27.56 -24.00 3.80
CA GLN A 191 -27.03 -24.80 4.92
C GLN A 191 -27.88 -24.69 6.20
N LEU A 192 -28.49 -23.52 6.47
CA LEU A 192 -29.47 -23.34 7.56
C LEU A 192 -30.83 -23.99 7.24
N GLN A 193 -31.26 -24.02 5.98
CA GLN A 193 -32.50 -24.68 5.57
C GLN A 193 -32.40 -26.21 5.57
N ILE A 194 -31.20 -26.76 5.35
CA ILE A 194 -30.94 -28.20 5.43
C ILE A 194 -30.91 -28.69 6.89
N THR A 195 -30.42 -27.88 7.83
CA THR A 195 -30.42 -28.22 9.27
C THR A 195 -31.78 -28.01 9.96
N MET A 196 -32.66 -27.17 9.40
CA MET A 196 -34.03 -26.95 9.88
C MET A 196 -35.07 -27.92 9.28
N ARG A 197 -34.65 -28.82 8.37
CA ARG A 197 -35.49 -29.88 7.77
C ARG A 197 -35.07 -31.31 8.18
N LYS A 198 -34.31 -31.45 9.27
CA LYS A 198 -34.11 -32.72 9.98
C LYS A 198 -34.91 -32.75 11.26
#